data_AF-A0A7K0Q6Q8-F1
#
_entry.id   AF-A0A7K0Q6Q8-F1
#
_cell.length_a   1.000
_cell.length_b   1.000
_cell.length_c   1.000
_cell.angle_alpha   90.00
_cell.angle_beta   90.00
_cell.angle_gamma   90.00
#
_symmetry.space_group_name_H-M   'P 1'
#
loop_
_entity.id
_entity.type
_entity.pdbx_description
1 polymer ?
#
loop_
_entity_poly.entity_id
_entity_poly.type
_entity_poly.pdbx_seq_one_letter_code
_entity_poly.pdbx_strand_id
1 'polypeptide(L)'
;MRRIRVLAVGIMLIVSLLPVASGAMAIDVGSNDATDQFVGSGEDLGQRQGSEGSQSEQACAHCQWMLGDPCSSLYNDIGCGTVTEGCPSGQEQRRRWFSTDDGHTWQDRGLTCVGGAATAIDPGGVQLLSAFERSVPQGLITWQPTVGVLPQVPVLFDSGQPPALAPSQHGLGAALVELSPWASWHWDFGDGGSLDTQIAGSRFPETQVAHTYRRGGRFRVTLTTVWTATYTVNGAGPYAVDGQITQEAQRWLVVGQGRAVLTPGE
;
A
#
# COMPACT_ATOMS: atom_id res chain seq x y z
N MET A 1 -82.18 1.20 -9.89
CA MET A 1 -81.05 1.94 -9.29
C MET A 1 -80.10 0.94 -8.64
N ARG A 2 -79.02 0.55 -9.34
CA ARG A 2 -78.04 -0.45 -8.90
C ARG A 2 -76.84 0.31 -8.32
N ARG A 3 -76.58 0.22 -7.01
CA ARG A 3 -75.45 0.89 -6.36
C ARG A 3 -74.19 0.02 -6.49
N ILE A 4 -73.23 0.49 -7.27
CA ILE A 4 -71.89 -0.09 -7.43
C ILE A 4 -71.05 0.33 -6.21
N ARG A 5 -70.49 -0.63 -5.47
CA ARG A 5 -69.51 -0.37 -4.41
C ARG A 5 -68.11 -0.37 -5.03
N VAL A 6 -67.47 0.79 -5.05
CA VAL A 6 -66.06 0.95 -5.43
C VAL A 6 -65.22 0.66 -4.19
N LEU A 7 -64.36 -0.36 -4.24
CA LEU A 7 -63.30 -0.57 -3.24
C LEU A 7 -62.12 0.34 -3.62
N ALA A 8 -61.81 1.30 -2.75
CA ALA A 8 -60.59 2.09 -2.82
C ALA A 8 -59.44 1.30 -2.18
N VAL A 9 -58.44 0.93 -2.98
CA VAL A 9 -57.19 0.35 -2.49
C VAL A 9 -56.25 1.49 -2.14
N GLY A 10 -56.05 1.73 -0.84
CA GLY A 10 -55.07 2.71 -0.35
C GLY A 10 -53.65 2.14 -0.48
N ILE A 11 -52.83 2.76 -1.32
CA ILE A 11 -51.39 2.47 -1.41
C ILE A 11 -50.73 3.16 -0.22
N MET A 12 -50.37 2.39 0.81
CA MET A 12 -49.61 2.85 1.97
C MET A 12 -48.13 2.91 1.58
N LEU A 13 -47.63 4.12 1.33
CA LEU A 13 -46.23 4.40 1.02
C LEU A 13 -45.41 4.28 2.32
N ILE A 14 -44.79 3.13 2.55
CA ILE A 14 -43.86 2.90 3.65
C ILE A 14 -42.56 3.64 3.30
N VAL A 15 -42.37 4.84 3.84
CA VAL A 15 -41.05 5.50 3.86
C VAL A 15 -40.20 4.76 4.88
N SER A 16 -39.44 3.78 4.40
CA SER A 16 -38.41 3.09 5.17
C SER A 16 -37.29 4.09 5.48
N LEU A 17 -37.30 4.64 6.71
CA LEU A 17 -36.11 5.25 7.31
C LEU A 17 -35.07 4.15 7.50
N LEU A 18 -34.16 4.04 6.53
CA LEU A 18 -32.92 3.29 6.73
C LEU A 18 -32.14 4.01 7.84
N PRO A 19 -31.76 3.33 8.94
CA PRO A 19 -30.79 3.90 9.84
C PRO A 19 -29.49 4.09 9.06
N VAL A 20 -29.07 5.35 8.90
CA VAL A 20 -27.69 5.65 8.52
C VAL A 20 -26.84 5.05 9.63
N ALA A 21 -26.12 3.99 9.32
CA ALA A 21 -25.10 3.48 10.20
C ALA A 21 -24.06 4.60 10.34
N SER A 22 -24.06 5.28 11.49
CA SER A 22 -22.92 6.12 11.88
C SER A 22 -21.71 5.18 11.97
N GLY A 23 -20.91 5.17 10.90
CA GLY A 23 -19.60 4.57 10.96
C GLY A 23 -18.79 5.41 11.93
N ALA A 24 -18.54 4.90 13.13
CA ALA A 24 -17.48 5.41 13.97
C ALA A 24 -16.19 5.33 13.15
N MET A 25 -15.64 6.47 12.76
CA MET A 25 -14.34 6.52 12.09
C MET A 25 -13.33 5.93 13.09
N ALA A 26 -12.79 4.77 12.77
CA ALA A 26 -11.78 4.14 13.60
C ALA A 26 -10.56 5.06 13.64
N ILE A 27 -10.03 5.30 14.84
CA ILE A 27 -8.76 6.01 15.01
C ILE A 27 -7.66 5.06 14.51
N ASP A 28 -7.05 5.38 13.37
CA ASP A 28 -5.88 4.64 12.87
C ASP A 28 -4.66 5.07 13.66
N VAL A 29 -3.77 4.14 14.03
CA VAL A 29 -2.52 4.45 14.73
C VAL A 29 -1.35 3.77 14.02
N GLY A 30 -0.48 4.54 13.37
CA GLY A 30 0.78 4.10 12.80
C GLY A 30 1.98 4.43 13.71
N SER A 31 3.11 3.75 13.48
CA SER A 31 4.41 4.03 14.10
C SER A 31 5.40 4.46 13.02
N ASN A 32 6.23 5.46 13.30
CA ASN A 32 7.41 5.79 12.53
C ASN A 32 8.64 5.49 13.38
N ASP A 33 9.27 4.35 13.11
CA ASP A 33 10.37 3.80 13.90
C ASP A 33 11.69 4.57 13.73
N ALA A 34 11.81 5.43 12.70
CA ALA A 34 13.00 6.27 12.53
C ALA A 34 13.01 7.48 13.48
N THR A 35 11.85 7.86 14.00
CA THR A 35 11.67 9.04 14.84
C THR A 35 10.85 8.78 16.11
N ASP A 36 10.64 7.50 16.45
CA ASP A 36 9.87 7.02 17.61
C ASP A 36 8.51 7.74 17.77
N GLN A 37 7.80 7.93 16.65
CA GLN A 37 6.53 8.65 16.59
C GLN A 37 5.34 7.73 16.38
N PHE A 38 4.24 8.00 17.08
CA PHE A 38 2.93 7.45 16.76
C PHE A 38 2.10 8.51 16.03
N VAL A 39 1.44 8.13 14.95
CA VAL A 39 0.58 9.04 14.17
C VAL A 39 -0.80 8.43 14.01
N GLY A 40 -1.85 9.24 13.99
CA GLY A 40 -3.19 8.71 13.81
C GLY A 40 -4.22 9.69 13.30
N SER A 41 -5.35 9.15 12.88
CA SER A 41 -6.50 9.88 12.33
C SER A 41 -7.57 10.10 13.41
N GLY A 42 -8.36 11.17 13.30
CA GLY A 42 -9.53 11.40 14.15
C GLY A 42 -9.27 12.32 15.35
N GLU A 43 -9.93 12.04 16.48
CA GLU A 43 -9.99 12.94 17.63
C GLU A 43 -8.65 13.09 18.36
N ASP A 44 -8.47 14.24 19.03
CA ASP A 44 -7.31 14.52 19.89
C ASP A 44 -7.32 13.53 21.08
N LEU A 45 -6.28 12.67 21.17
CA LEU A 45 -6.11 11.65 22.22
C LEU A 45 -6.10 12.21 23.66
N GLY A 46 -6.19 13.53 23.85
CA GLY A 46 -5.98 14.20 25.12
C GLY A 46 -7.14 14.31 26.07
N GLN A 47 -8.35 13.88 25.68
CA GLN A 47 -9.54 14.12 26.51
C GLN A 47 -10.04 12.92 27.31
N ARG A 48 -9.44 11.72 27.21
CA ARG A 48 -9.86 10.58 28.04
C ARG A 48 -9.14 10.53 29.40
N GLN A 49 -9.45 11.50 30.26
CA GLN A 49 -9.31 11.35 31.71
C GLN A 49 -10.69 11.44 32.34
N GLY A 50 -11.19 10.30 32.84
CA GLY A 50 -12.40 10.25 33.66
C GLY A 50 -13.57 9.51 33.02
N SER A 51 -14.22 8.69 33.85
CA SER A 51 -15.44 7.94 33.58
C SER A 51 -16.64 8.82 33.22
N GLU A 52 -17.50 8.29 32.35
CA GLU A 52 -18.90 8.67 32.10
C GLU A 52 -19.18 10.07 31.49
N GLY A 53 -19.57 10.05 30.20
CA GLY A 53 -20.61 10.92 29.65
C GLY A 53 -20.20 12.31 29.17
N SER A 54 -19.97 12.47 27.86
CA SER A 54 -20.87 13.22 26.96
C SER A 54 -20.22 13.35 25.58
N GLN A 55 -21.05 13.15 24.56
CA GLN A 55 -20.73 13.22 23.14
C GLN A 55 -20.24 14.62 22.74
N SER A 56 -19.14 14.66 22.00
CA SER A 56 -19.15 15.39 20.73
C SER A 56 -18.38 14.58 19.71
N GLU A 57 -19.07 13.67 19.03
CA GLU A 57 -18.62 13.11 17.74
C GLU A 57 -18.55 14.27 16.74
N GLN A 58 -17.52 15.09 16.82
CA GLN A 58 -17.15 15.98 15.73
C GLN A 58 -16.23 15.17 14.85
N ALA A 59 -16.85 14.47 13.89
CA ALA A 59 -16.16 13.82 12.80
C ALA A 59 -15.31 14.86 12.06
N CYS A 60 -14.05 14.98 12.46
CA CYS A 60 -13.09 15.80 11.76
C CYS A 60 -12.42 14.95 10.69
N ALA A 61 -12.91 15.07 9.46
CA ALA A 61 -12.46 14.26 8.33
C ALA A 61 -10.98 14.47 7.95
N HIS A 62 -10.40 15.62 8.33
CA HIS A 62 -9.03 16.01 8.01
C HIS A 62 -8.14 16.13 9.26
N CYS A 63 -8.58 15.57 10.39
CA CYS A 63 -7.81 15.64 11.62
C CYS A 63 -6.80 14.52 11.72
N GLN A 64 -5.59 14.89 12.10
CA GLN A 64 -4.50 13.97 12.42
C GLN A 64 -3.90 14.35 13.77
N TRP A 65 -3.43 13.35 14.51
CA TRP A 65 -2.67 13.56 15.73
C TRP A 65 -1.32 12.85 15.62
N MET A 66 -0.34 13.36 16.35
CA MET A 66 0.98 12.76 16.46
C MET A 66 1.39 12.74 17.93
N LEU A 67 1.99 11.64 18.37
CA LEU A 67 2.71 11.53 19.62
C LEU A 67 4.18 11.25 19.30
N GLY A 68 5.08 11.92 20.01
CA GLY A 68 6.51 11.72 19.85
C GLY A 68 7.23 11.96 21.15
N ASP A 69 8.56 12.02 21.09
CA ASP A 69 9.37 12.28 22.25
C ASP A 69 8.92 13.54 23.00
N PRO A 70 8.89 13.52 24.35
CA PRO A 70 8.52 14.69 25.15
C PRO A 70 9.41 15.91 24.85
N CYS A 71 10.62 15.64 24.38
CA CYS A 71 11.67 16.57 24.05
C CYS A 71 11.75 16.99 22.58
N SER A 72 10.89 16.46 21.72
CA SER A 72 10.96 16.72 20.28
C SER A 72 10.72 18.20 19.96
N SER A 73 11.52 18.70 19.01
CA SER A 73 11.45 20.06 18.46
C SER A 73 10.99 20.09 16.99
N LEU A 74 10.32 19.04 16.52
CA LEU A 74 10.00 18.84 15.09
C LEU A 74 9.23 20.01 14.45
N TYR A 75 8.33 20.65 15.21
CA TYR A 75 7.47 21.72 14.71
C TYR A 75 7.62 23.04 15.48
N ASN A 76 8.38 23.04 16.57
CA ASN A 76 8.63 24.22 17.40
C ASN A 76 9.92 24.07 18.24
N ASP A 77 10.54 25.19 18.59
CA ASP A 77 11.74 25.24 19.42
C ASP A 77 11.42 25.26 20.93
N ILE A 78 10.44 24.47 21.37
CA ILE A 78 10.03 24.44 22.79
C ILE A 78 11.04 23.65 23.66
N GLY A 79 11.78 22.70 23.06
CA GLY A 79 12.81 21.90 23.74
C GLY A 79 12.30 21.02 24.89
N CYS A 80 13.23 20.40 25.64
CA CYS A 80 12.91 19.70 26.89
C CYS A 80 12.74 20.71 28.04
N GLY A 81 11.52 20.92 28.51
CA GLY A 81 11.28 21.56 29.80
C GLY A 81 11.67 20.64 30.98
N THR A 82 11.77 21.19 32.19
CA THR A 82 11.92 20.36 33.40
C THR A 82 10.64 19.59 33.67
N VAL A 83 10.70 18.26 33.74
CA VAL A 83 9.56 17.41 34.12
C VAL A 83 9.32 17.58 35.62
N THR A 84 8.41 18.47 36.00
CA THR A 84 8.04 18.70 37.41
C THR A 84 6.97 17.71 37.90
N GLU A 85 6.18 17.15 36.99
CA GLU A 85 5.20 16.09 37.28
C GLU A 85 5.45 14.91 36.34
N GLY A 86 5.89 13.79 36.91
CA GLY A 86 6.02 12.53 36.18
C GLY A 86 4.67 11.87 35.94
N CYS A 87 4.63 10.91 35.03
CA CYS A 87 3.42 10.16 34.77
C CYS A 87 3.14 9.09 35.84
N PRO A 88 1.87 8.69 36.05
CA PRO A 88 1.51 7.56 36.90
C PRO A 88 2.26 6.28 36.52
N SER A 89 2.39 5.34 37.47
CA SER A 89 3.10 4.07 37.23
C SER A 89 2.56 3.33 36.00
N GLY A 90 3.45 2.93 35.09
CA GLY A 90 3.11 2.23 33.85
C GLY A 90 2.63 3.15 32.72
N GLN A 91 2.85 4.46 32.83
CA GLN A 91 2.60 5.43 31.77
C GLN A 91 3.88 6.14 31.37
N GLU A 92 3.95 6.57 30.12
CA GLU A 92 5.06 7.35 29.57
C GLU A 92 4.59 8.75 29.18
N GLN A 93 5.44 9.75 29.36
CA GLN A 93 5.17 11.11 28.92
C GLN A 93 5.53 11.26 27.43
N ARG A 94 4.56 11.66 26.61
CA ARG A 94 4.74 11.92 25.18
C ARG A 94 4.31 13.34 24.84
N ARG A 95 4.95 13.96 23.86
CA ARG A 95 4.49 15.24 23.32
C ARG A 95 3.45 14.99 22.24
N ARG A 96 2.40 15.80 22.23
CA ARG A 96 1.26 15.64 21.32
C ARG A 96 1.17 16.81 20.36
N TRP A 97 0.90 16.50 19.10
CA TRP A 97 0.49 17.47 18.08
C TRP A 97 -0.84 17.08 17.47
N PHE A 98 -1.55 18.10 16.97
CA PHE A 98 -2.82 17.94 16.29
C PHE A 98 -2.85 18.81 15.04
N SER A 99 -3.32 18.24 13.95
CA SER A 99 -3.56 18.90 12.67
C SER A 99 -5.04 18.78 12.34
N THR A 100 -5.57 19.80 11.67
CA THR A 100 -6.96 19.83 11.16
C THR A 100 -7.01 19.90 9.63
N ASP A 101 -5.87 19.71 8.97
CA ASP A 101 -5.63 19.94 7.55
C ASP A 101 -4.71 18.86 6.96
N ASP A 102 -5.00 17.58 7.23
CA ASP A 102 -4.28 16.42 6.67
C ASP A 102 -2.77 16.42 6.96
N GLY A 103 -2.35 17.00 8.09
CA GLY A 103 -0.95 17.05 8.51
C GLY A 103 -0.15 18.19 7.89
N HIS A 104 -0.80 19.16 7.22
CA HIS A 104 -0.12 20.32 6.64
C HIS A 104 0.30 21.34 7.70
N THR A 105 -0.50 21.55 8.75
CA THR A 105 -0.17 22.39 9.89
C THR A 105 -0.33 21.65 11.21
N TRP A 106 0.69 21.73 12.06
CA TRP A 106 0.73 21.03 13.34
C TRP A 106 0.66 22.01 14.50
N GLN A 107 -0.32 21.80 15.37
CA GLN A 107 -0.48 22.54 16.60
C GLN A 107 0.05 21.70 17.76
N ASP A 108 0.98 22.24 18.54
CA ASP A 108 1.45 21.61 19.76
C ASP A 108 0.35 21.63 20.82
N ARG A 109 0.05 20.45 21.36
CA ARG A 109 -0.99 20.23 22.39
C ARG A 109 -0.37 19.88 23.74
N GLY A 110 0.93 20.10 23.89
CA GLY A 110 1.69 19.87 25.11
C GLY A 110 2.05 18.40 25.37
N LEU A 111 2.48 18.14 26.60
CA LEU A 111 2.81 16.82 27.08
C LEU A 111 1.56 16.08 27.58
N THR A 112 1.53 14.78 27.38
CA THR A 112 0.47 13.91 27.86
C THR A 112 1.06 12.62 28.41
N CYS A 113 0.46 12.10 29.47
CA CYS A 113 0.76 10.75 29.91
C CYS A 113 -0.06 9.78 29.08
N VAL A 114 0.61 8.84 28.43
CA VAL A 114 0.00 7.73 27.72
C VAL A 114 0.25 6.46 28.51
N GLY A 115 -0.84 5.79 28.85
CA GLY A 115 -0.84 4.61 29.70
C GLY A 115 -1.51 3.42 29.04
N GLY A 116 -1.15 2.24 29.51
CA GLY A 116 -1.52 0.99 28.87
C GLY A 116 -0.46 0.58 27.87
N ALA A 117 -0.38 -0.71 27.58
CA ALA A 117 0.26 -1.13 26.35
C ALA A 117 -0.51 -0.43 25.21
N ALA A 118 -0.01 0.71 24.74
CA ALA A 118 0.05 0.88 23.31
C ALA A 118 0.78 -0.38 22.87
N THR A 119 0.02 -1.40 22.48
CA THR A 119 0.53 -2.30 21.49
C THR A 119 0.81 -1.36 20.34
N ALA A 120 2.06 -0.90 20.26
CA ALA A 120 2.66 -0.63 18.96
C ALA A 120 2.09 -1.71 18.06
N ILE A 121 1.62 -1.38 16.87
CA ILE A 121 1.23 -2.40 15.88
C ILE A 121 2.51 -3.11 15.37
N ASP A 122 3.52 -3.27 16.23
CA ASP A 122 4.81 -3.90 15.98
C ASP A 122 4.83 -5.42 16.29
N PRO A 123 3.77 -6.07 16.82
CA PRO A 123 3.59 -7.50 16.59
C PRO A 123 2.99 -7.82 15.21
N GLY A 124 2.43 -6.81 14.53
CA GLY A 124 1.66 -6.95 13.29
C GLY A 124 2.43 -6.58 12.02
N GLY A 125 3.37 -5.64 12.09
CA GLY A 125 4.23 -5.25 10.96
C GLY A 125 5.06 -6.41 10.40
N VAL A 126 5.69 -7.20 11.29
CA VAL A 126 6.44 -8.41 10.88
C VAL A 126 5.53 -9.48 10.27
N GLN A 127 4.28 -9.61 10.75
CA GLN A 127 3.32 -10.55 10.17
C GLN A 127 2.84 -10.11 8.79
N LEU A 128 2.59 -8.80 8.61
CA LEU A 128 2.16 -8.25 7.33
C LEU A 128 3.30 -8.27 6.30
N LEU A 129 4.52 -7.91 6.68
CA LEU A 129 5.69 -7.99 5.81
C LEU A 129 6.01 -9.44 5.44
N SER A 130 6.00 -10.37 6.40
CA SER A 130 6.25 -11.79 6.09
C SER A 130 5.13 -12.43 5.28
N ALA A 131 3.87 -11.98 5.43
CA ALA A 131 2.78 -12.36 4.54
C ALA A 131 2.96 -11.79 3.14
N PHE A 132 3.39 -10.52 3.04
CA PHE A 132 3.70 -9.87 1.78
C PHE A 132 4.83 -10.58 1.04
N GLU A 133 5.96 -10.86 1.71
CA GLU A 133 7.09 -11.61 1.17
C GLU A 133 6.70 -12.99 0.63
N ARG A 134 5.85 -13.73 1.35
CA ARG A 134 5.38 -15.05 0.91
C ARG A 134 4.35 -14.99 -0.23
N SER A 135 3.64 -13.87 -0.37
CA SER A 135 2.60 -13.70 -1.38
C SER A 135 3.17 -13.42 -2.78
N VAL A 136 4.40 -12.89 -2.84
CA VAL A 136 5.02 -12.46 -4.10
C VAL A 136 5.54 -13.67 -4.89
N PRO A 137 5.02 -13.95 -6.11
CA PRO A 137 5.54 -15.01 -6.95
C PRO A 137 6.97 -14.67 -7.41
N GLN A 138 7.81 -15.69 -7.62
CA GLN A 138 9.14 -15.46 -8.17
C GLN A 138 9.08 -14.93 -9.61
N GLY A 139 9.90 -13.92 -9.92
CA GLY A 139 10.12 -13.46 -11.28
C GLY A 139 10.93 -14.47 -12.09
N LEU A 140 10.46 -14.80 -13.28
CA LEU A 140 11.17 -15.62 -14.25
C LEU A 140 11.46 -14.80 -15.51
N ILE A 141 12.33 -15.32 -16.38
CA ILE A 141 12.55 -14.71 -17.70
C ILE A 141 12.17 -15.74 -18.76
N THR A 142 11.07 -15.49 -19.45
CA THR A 142 10.67 -16.23 -20.65
C THR A 142 10.64 -15.32 -21.87
N TRP A 143 10.79 -15.92 -23.05
CA TRP A 143 10.78 -15.16 -24.29
C TRP A 143 10.25 -15.96 -25.49
N GLN A 144 9.87 -15.24 -26.54
CA GLN A 144 9.47 -15.80 -27.83
C GLN A 144 10.21 -15.13 -28.99
N PRO A 145 10.69 -15.91 -30.00
CA PRO A 145 10.59 -17.37 -30.10
C PRO A 145 11.48 -18.08 -29.07
N THR A 146 11.04 -19.25 -28.57
CA THR A 146 11.76 -19.98 -27.51
C THR A 146 13.10 -20.54 -27.97
N VAL A 147 13.25 -20.76 -29.28
CA VAL A 147 14.47 -21.19 -29.95
C VAL A 147 14.65 -20.40 -31.25
N GLY A 148 15.90 -20.29 -31.72
CA GLY A 148 16.18 -19.68 -33.03
C GLY A 148 15.91 -18.18 -33.07
N VAL A 149 16.16 -17.47 -31.96
CA VAL A 149 16.12 -16.00 -31.95
C VAL A 149 17.11 -15.45 -32.97
N LEU A 150 16.67 -14.50 -33.79
CA LEU A 150 17.44 -13.90 -34.87
C LEU A 150 17.68 -12.42 -34.62
N PRO A 151 18.78 -11.86 -35.15
CA PRO A 151 18.99 -10.43 -35.15
C PRO A 151 17.93 -9.75 -36.03
N GLN A 152 17.59 -8.51 -35.69
CA GLN A 152 16.60 -7.68 -36.39
C GLN A 152 15.15 -8.22 -36.36
N VAL A 153 14.89 -9.26 -35.56
CA VAL A 153 13.54 -9.77 -35.29
C VAL A 153 13.18 -9.48 -33.83
N PRO A 154 11.99 -8.94 -33.54
CA PRO A 154 11.56 -8.70 -32.17
C PRO A 154 11.50 -9.99 -31.34
N VAL A 155 12.05 -9.93 -30.15
CA VAL A 155 11.94 -10.94 -29.10
C VAL A 155 10.96 -10.42 -28.07
N LEU A 156 9.87 -11.16 -27.85
CA LEU A 156 8.88 -10.82 -26.83
C LEU A 156 9.33 -11.41 -25.49
N PHE A 157 9.35 -10.62 -24.43
CA PHE A 157 9.72 -11.06 -23.08
C PHE A 157 8.51 -11.08 -22.15
N ASP A 158 8.54 -11.98 -21.18
CA ASP A 158 7.47 -12.17 -20.20
C ASP A 158 8.08 -12.67 -18.88
N SER A 159 7.75 -11.95 -17.79
CA SER A 159 8.19 -12.24 -16.43
C SER A 159 7.45 -13.40 -15.75
N GLY A 160 6.27 -13.76 -16.26
CA GLY A 160 5.35 -14.73 -15.65
C GLY A 160 4.65 -14.24 -14.38
N GLN A 161 4.85 -12.98 -13.98
CA GLN A 161 4.26 -12.39 -12.78
C GLN A 161 3.02 -11.56 -13.13
N PRO A 162 2.01 -11.48 -12.26
CA PRO A 162 0.89 -10.57 -12.45
C PRO A 162 1.29 -9.12 -12.07
N PRO A 163 0.63 -8.09 -12.64
CA PRO A 163 0.87 -6.69 -12.28
C PRO A 163 0.36 -6.29 -10.90
N ALA A 164 -0.60 -7.04 -10.36
CA ALA A 164 -1.07 -6.88 -9.00
C ALA A 164 -1.44 -8.24 -8.41
N LEU A 165 -1.32 -8.35 -7.09
CA LEU A 165 -1.86 -9.50 -6.35
C LEU A 165 -3.28 -9.19 -5.91
N ALA A 166 -4.08 -10.24 -5.70
CA ALA A 166 -5.39 -10.07 -5.10
C ALA A 166 -5.25 -9.47 -3.69
N PRO A 167 -6.11 -8.53 -3.28
CA PRO A 167 -6.10 -7.99 -1.93
C PRO A 167 -6.18 -9.11 -0.89
N SER A 168 -5.42 -8.98 0.19
CA SER A 168 -5.37 -9.97 1.27
C SER A 168 -5.69 -9.34 2.60
N GLN A 169 -6.54 -9.99 3.39
CA GLN A 169 -6.99 -9.49 4.69
C GLN A 169 -6.24 -10.17 5.83
N HIS A 170 -5.78 -9.37 6.78
CA HIS A 170 -4.97 -9.79 7.93
C HIS A 170 -5.58 -9.20 9.21
N GLY A 171 -5.84 -10.05 10.20
CA GLY A 171 -6.31 -9.61 11.52
C GLY A 171 -5.15 -9.22 12.42
N LEU A 172 -5.05 -7.96 12.79
CA LEU A 172 -4.05 -7.44 13.73
C LEU A 172 -4.77 -6.98 15.01
N GLY A 173 -4.95 -7.90 15.95
CA GLY A 173 -5.76 -7.66 17.15
C GLY A 173 -7.23 -7.46 16.79
N ALA A 174 -7.77 -6.28 17.09
CA ALA A 174 -9.14 -5.89 16.72
C ALA A 174 -9.23 -5.18 15.35
N ALA A 175 -8.09 -4.90 14.71
CA ALA A 175 -8.05 -4.25 13.42
C ALA A 175 -8.02 -5.27 12.27
N LEU A 176 -8.76 -4.98 11.21
CA LEU A 176 -8.72 -5.69 9.93
C LEU A 176 -7.86 -4.88 8.96
N VAL A 177 -6.75 -5.46 8.50
CA VAL A 177 -5.87 -4.84 7.52
C VAL A 177 -6.05 -5.48 6.16
N GLU A 178 -6.35 -4.70 5.13
CA GLU A 178 -6.40 -5.19 3.76
C GLU A 178 -5.17 -4.69 2.99
N LEU A 179 -4.32 -5.61 2.53
CA LEU A 179 -3.09 -5.35 1.79
C LEU A 179 -3.33 -5.51 0.28
N SER A 180 -2.89 -4.52 -0.51
CA SER A 180 -3.03 -4.47 -1.97
C SER A 180 -1.67 -4.26 -2.66
N PRO A 181 -0.96 -5.33 -3.07
CA PRO A 181 0.33 -5.24 -3.74
C PRO A 181 0.28 -5.08 -5.26
N TRP A 182 1.27 -4.38 -5.82
CA TRP A 182 1.50 -4.27 -7.27
C TRP A 182 3.00 -4.28 -7.62
N ALA A 183 3.30 -4.60 -8.88
CA ALA A 183 4.66 -4.75 -9.39
C ALA A 183 5.04 -3.70 -10.44
N SER A 184 6.34 -3.41 -10.52
CA SER A 184 7.00 -2.75 -11.65
C SER A 184 8.23 -3.54 -12.06
N TRP A 185 8.61 -3.42 -13.33
CA TRP A 185 9.71 -4.19 -13.91
C TRP A 185 10.71 -3.31 -14.63
N HIS A 186 11.97 -3.67 -14.47
CA HIS A 186 13.10 -3.16 -15.25
C HIS A 186 13.76 -4.32 -15.99
N TRP A 187 13.80 -4.22 -17.31
CA TRP A 187 14.50 -5.16 -18.18
C TRP A 187 15.83 -4.57 -18.63
N ASP A 188 16.91 -5.31 -18.46
CA ASP A 188 18.19 -5.10 -19.16
C ASP A 188 18.40 -6.27 -20.13
N PHE A 189 18.46 -5.97 -21.42
CA PHE A 189 18.58 -6.98 -22.47
C PHE A 189 20.03 -7.46 -22.68
N GLY A 190 21.00 -6.85 -22.02
CA GLY A 190 22.41 -7.26 -22.04
C GLY A 190 23.20 -6.85 -23.29
N ASP A 191 22.57 -6.12 -24.22
CA ASP A 191 23.21 -5.49 -25.38
C ASP A 191 23.31 -3.96 -25.26
N GLY A 192 23.02 -3.44 -24.06
CA GLY A 192 22.94 -2.01 -23.75
C GLY A 192 21.53 -1.42 -23.90
N GLY A 193 20.55 -2.19 -24.36
CA GLY A 193 19.13 -1.82 -24.31
C GLY A 193 18.50 -2.16 -22.96
N SER A 194 17.60 -1.30 -22.49
CA SER A 194 16.78 -1.54 -21.29
C SER A 194 15.37 -0.98 -21.44
N LEU A 195 14.45 -1.41 -20.57
CA LEU A 195 13.06 -0.99 -20.53
C LEU A 195 12.48 -1.03 -19.12
N ASP A 196 11.97 0.11 -18.65
CA ASP A 196 11.09 0.20 -17.47
C ASP A 196 9.62 0.08 -17.88
N THR A 197 8.84 -0.72 -17.16
CA THR A 197 7.44 -0.99 -17.48
C THR A 197 6.59 -1.33 -16.26
N GLN A 198 5.29 -1.07 -16.35
CA GLN A 198 4.26 -1.50 -15.39
C GLN A 198 3.49 -2.73 -15.89
N ILE A 199 4.01 -3.40 -16.91
CA ILE A 199 3.40 -4.58 -17.50
C ILE A 199 4.45 -5.70 -17.52
N ALA A 200 4.03 -6.88 -17.09
CA ALA A 200 4.86 -8.08 -16.94
C ALA A 200 5.52 -8.59 -18.24
N GLY A 201 5.05 -8.11 -19.38
CA GLY A 201 5.28 -8.71 -20.69
C GLY A 201 4.12 -9.62 -21.10
N SER A 202 4.24 -10.21 -22.28
CA SER A 202 3.21 -11.08 -22.84
C SER A 202 3.76 -11.99 -23.93
N ARG A 203 2.97 -13.00 -24.27
CA ARG A 203 3.19 -13.86 -25.44
C ARG A 203 2.48 -13.26 -26.65
N PHE A 204 2.92 -13.66 -27.84
CA PHE A 204 2.21 -13.33 -29.07
C PHE A 204 0.73 -13.77 -28.98
N PRO A 205 -0.24 -12.97 -29.47
CA PRO A 205 -0.09 -11.78 -30.32
C PRO A 205 0.18 -10.46 -29.60
N GLU A 206 0.11 -10.42 -28.27
CA GLU A 206 0.43 -9.23 -27.51
C GLU A 206 1.95 -8.95 -27.53
N THR A 207 2.33 -7.68 -27.73
CA THR A 207 3.73 -7.28 -27.97
C THR A 207 4.23 -6.26 -26.94
N GLN A 208 3.74 -6.37 -25.69
CA GLN A 208 3.91 -5.32 -24.67
C GLN A 208 5.37 -5.08 -24.27
N VAL A 209 6.17 -6.15 -24.15
CA VAL A 209 7.60 -6.08 -23.87
C VAL A 209 8.33 -6.76 -25.01
N ALA A 210 8.92 -5.96 -25.90
CA ALA A 210 9.63 -6.44 -27.08
C ALA A 210 11.00 -5.77 -27.20
N HIS A 211 12.02 -6.54 -27.56
CA HIS A 211 13.35 -6.02 -27.86
C HIS A 211 13.93 -6.64 -29.13
N THR A 212 14.63 -5.83 -29.92
CA THR A 212 15.24 -6.27 -31.19
C THR A 212 16.76 -6.18 -31.11
N TYR A 213 17.43 -7.33 -31.09
CA TYR A 213 18.89 -7.40 -31.08
C TYR A 213 19.48 -7.04 -32.44
N ARG A 214 20.49 -6.17 -32.46
CA ARG A 214 21.13 -5.71 -33.72
C ARG A 214 22.07 -6.74 -34.33
N ARG A 215 22.70 -7.58 -33.51
CA ARG A 215 23.72 -8.55 -33.93
C ARG A 215 23.51 -9.88 -33.19
N GLY A 216 23.92 -10.97 -33.82
CA GLY A 216 24.00 -12.26 -33.15
C GLY A 216 25.06 -12.26 -32.06
N GLY A 217 24.81 -13.01 -30.99
CA GLY A 217 25.66 -13.01 -29.80
C GLY A 217 25.01 -13.73 -28.62
N ARG A 218 25.73 -13.77 -27.50
CA ARG A 218 25.23 -14.29 -26.23
C ARG A 218 25.05 -13.11 -25.27
N PHE A 219 23.82 -12.86 -24.86
CA PHE A 219 23.44 -11.71 -24.03
C PHE A 219 22.90 -12.20 -22.68
N ARG A 220 23.27 -11.50 -21.60
CA ARG A 220 22.74 -11.76 -20.26
C ARG A 220 21.54 -10.85 -20.03
N VAL A 221 20.34 -11.40 -20.14
CA VAL A 221 19.12 -10.67 -19.83
C VAL A 221 18.93 -10.66 -18.32
N THR A 222 18.68 -9.48 -17.77
CA THR A 222 18.43 -9.26 -16.35
C THR A 222 17.03 -8.65 -16.20
N LEU A 223 16.26 -9.19 -15.27
CA LEU A 223 14.95 -8.67 -14.88
C LEU A 223 15.03 -8.28 -13.41
N THR A 224 14.74 -7.02 -13.13
CA THR A 224 14.53 -6.53 -11.76
C THR A 224 13.04 -6.24 -11.59
N THR A 225 12.39 -6.93 -10.67
CA THR A 225 10.99 -6.69 -10.30
C THR A 225 10.95 -6.01 -8.95
N VAL A 226 10.20 -4.91 -8.84
CA VAL A 226 9.94 -4.21 -7.59
C VAL A 226 8.47 -4.34 -7.25
N TRP A 227 8.18 -4.83 -6.04
CA TRP A 227 6.84 -4.91 -5.49
C TRP A 227 6.65 -3.87 -4.40
N THR A 228 5.58 -3.10 -4.53
CA THR A 228 5.09 -2.14 -3.54
C THR A 228 3.67 -2.53 -3.15
N ALA A 229 3.17 -2.03 -2.03
CA ALA A 229 1.80 -2.25 -1.63
C ALA A 229 1.21 -1.03 -0.92
N THR A 230 -0.12 -0.97 -0.91
CA THR A 230 -0.88 -0.14 0.01
C THR A 230 -1.66 -1.02 0.97
N TYR A 231 -2.09 -0.45 2.09
CA TYR A 231 -3.01 -1.13 2.99
C TYR A 231 -4.11 -0.19 3.49
N THR A 232 -5.22 -0.78 3.92
CA THR A 232 -6.27 -0.10 4.67
C THR A 232 -6.41 -0.74 6.05
N VAL A 233 -6.89 0.03 7.03
CA VAL A 233 -7.15 -0.45 8.39
C VAL A 233 -8.61 -0.19 8.72
N ASN A 234 -9.40 -1.24 8.94
CA ASN A 234 -10.85 -1.13 9.16
C ASN A 234 -11.59 -0.26 8.10
N GLY A 235 -11.06 -0.24 6.87
CA GLY A 235 -11.59 0.57 5.76
C GLY A 235 -11.03 1.99 5.64
N ALA A 236 -10.21 2.46 6.57
CA ALA A 236 -9.49 3.74 6.46
C ALA A 236 -8.18 3.59 5.68
N GLY A 237 -7.80 4.60 4.90
CA GLY A 237 -6.67 4.59 3.96
C GLY A 237 -7.07 4.94 2.52
N PRO A 238 -6.29 4.56 1.49
CA PRO A 238 -5.11 3.68 1.54
C PRO A 238 -3.85 4.37 2.05
N TYR A 239 -3.05 3.64 2.83
CA TYR A 239 -1.72 4.03 3.28
C TYR A 239 -0.65 3.26 2.50
N ALA A 240 0.51 3.87 2.26
CA ALA A 240 1.64 3.16 1.65
C ALA A 240 2.28 2.21 2.66
N VAL A 241 2.69 1.02 2.21
CA VAL A 241 3.59 0.16 2.99
C VAL A 241 4.98 0.76 2.94
N ASP A 242 5.62 0.92 4.11
CA ASP A 242 7.01 1.33 4.18
C ASP A 242 7.91 0.16 3.73
N GLY A 243 8.65 0.40 2.66
CA GLY A 243 9.54 -0.59 2.05
C GLY A 243 9.00 -1.19 0.75
N GLN A 244 9.84 -2.01 0.12
CA GLN A 244 9.58 -2.66 -1.15
C GLN A 244 10.30 -4.00 -1.21
N ILE A 245 9.75 -4.95 -1.97
CA ILE A 245 10.43 -6.22 -2.24
C ILE A 245 11.07 -6.11 -3.62
N THR A 246 12.38 -6.29 -3.69
CA THR A 246 13.12 -6.34 -4.95
C THR A 246 13.54 -7.77 -5.27
N GLN A 247 13.19 -8.24 -6.46
CA GLN A 247 13.59 -9.53 -6.99
C GLN A 247 14.45 -9.35 -8.23
N GLU A 248 15.45 -10.21 -8.39
CA GLU A 248 16.28 -10.24 -9.59
C GLU A 248 16.27 -11.64 -10.20
N ALA A 249 16.10 -11.71 -11.52
CA ALA A 249 16.28 -12.91 -12.31
C ALA A 249 17.28 -12.63 -13.44
N GLN A 250 18.06 -13.64 -13.79
CA GLN A 250 19.02 -13.56 -14.89
C GLN A 250 18.94 -14.80 -15.77
N ARG A 251 19.02 -14.60 -17.08
CA ARG A 251 19.03 -15.72 -18.03
C ARG A 251 19.84 -15.38 -19.28
N TRP A 252 20.64 -16.35 -19.72
CA TRP A 252 21.41 -16.22 -20.97
C TRP A 252 20.51 -16.46 -22.18
N LEU A 253 20.49 -15.49 -23.10
CA LEU A 253 19.87 -15.61 -24.41
C LEU A 253 20.95 -15.71 -25.50
N VAL A 254 20.78 -16.67 -26.40
CA VAL A 254 21.61 -16.80 -27.60
C VAL A 254 20.82 -16.29 -28.79
N VAL A 255 21.31 -15.23 -29.41
CA VAL A 255 20.81 -14.69 -30.68
C VAL A 255 21.69 -15.27 -31.77
N GLY A 256 21.06 -15.97 -32.72
CA GLY A 256 21.73 -16.57 -33.86
C GLY A 256 22.41 -15.54 -34.76
N GLN A 257 23.18 -16.02 -35.73
CA GLN A 257 23.72 -15.17 -36.79
C GLN A 257 22.77 -15.25 -37.99
N GLY A 258 22.42 -14.11 -38.58
CA GLY A 258 21.73 -14.10 -39.88
C GLY A 258 22.72 -14.53 -40.96
N ARG A 259 22.66 -15.78 -41.43
CA ARG A 259 23.34 -16.19 -42.66
C ARG A 259 22.35 -16.12 -43.81
N ALA A 260 22.53 -15.18 -44.72
CA ALA A 260 21.85 -15.22 -46.01
C ALA A 260 22.47 -16.37 -46.82
N VAL A 261 21.68 -17.41 -47.10
CA VAL A 261 22.04 -18.47 -48.04
C VAL A 261 21.29 -18.19 -49.32
N LEU A 262 22.01 -17.83 -50.38
CA LEU A 262 21.46 -17.79 -51.73
C LEU A 262 21.41 -19.22 -52.25
N THR A 263 20.21 -19.80 -52.36
CA THR A 263 19.97 -21.00 -53.16
C THR A 263 19.68 -20.57 -54.60
N PRO A 264 20.54 -20.93 -55.58
CA PRO A 264 20.20 -20.75 -56.98
C PRO A 264 18.92 -21.53 -57.29
N GLY A 265 17.96 -20.88 -57.97
CA GLY A 265 16.80 -21.58 -58.50
C GLY A 265 17.23 -22.52 -59.64
N GLU A 266 16.70 -23.75 -59.62
CA GLU A 266 16.83 -24.69 -60.75
C GLU A 266 16.09 -24.21 -62.00
#